data_AF-A0A7S0ZA07-F1
#
_entry.id   AF-A0A7S0ZA07-F1
#
_cell.length_a   1.000
_cell.length_b   1.000
_cell.length_c   1.000
_cell.angle_alpha   90.00
_cell.angle_beta   90.00
_cell.angle_gamma   90.00
#
_symmetry.space_group_name_H-M   'P 1'
#
loop_
_entity.id
_entity.type
_entity.pdbx_description
1 polymer ?
#
loop_
_entity_poly.entity_id
_entity_poly.type
_entity_poly.pdbx_seq_one_letter_code
_entity_poly.pdbx_strand_id
1 'polypeptide(L)'
;IMLNTDAHNPQVKNKMTKEGFIRNNRGIDDGQDLPKEILEDLYDRIVNNEIKMKAPVDAALSTTEKKDKSNLSHRLGMDVLFSLMSGKREEELLQIDTSELI
;
A
#
# COMPACT_ATOMS: atom_id res chain seq x y z
N ILE A 1 -2.01 -11.40 3.44
CA ILE A 1 -1.75 -10.30 2.46
C ILE A 1 -1.41 -10.84 1.06
N MET A 2 -0.52 -11.83 0.93
CA MET A 2 -0.08 -12.36 -0.38
C MET A 2 -1.21 -12.81 -1.32
N LEU A 3 -2.21 -13.56 -0.84
CA LEU A 3 -3.36 -13.97 -1.66
C LEU A 3 -4.18 -12.78 -2.19
N ASN A 4 -4.33 -11.73 -1.38
CA ASN A 4 -5.08 -10.53 -1.79
C ASN A 4 -4.38 -9.82 -2.96
N THR A 5 -3.06 -9.62 -2.83
CA THR A 5 -2.26 -9.03 -3.91
C THR A 5 -2.28 -9.90 -5.16
N ASP A 6 -2.13 -11.21 -5.00
CA ASP A 6 -2.20 -12.16 -6.12
C ASP A 6 -3.54 -12.06 -6.86
N ALA A 7 -4.66 -12.18 -6.15
CA ALA A 7 -6.00 -12.17 -6.71
C ALA A 7 -6.35 -10.84 -7.40
N HIS A 8 -6.01 -9.70 -6.78
CA HIS A 8 -6.52 -8.39 -7.19
C HIS A 8 -5.53 -7.53 -7.99
N ASN A 9 -4.24 -7.90 -8.07
CA ASN A 9 -3.28 -7.18 -8.91
C ASN A 9 -3.43 -7.57 -10.40
N PRO A 10 -3.81 -6.66 -11.32
CA PRO A 10 -3.96 -6.97 -12.74
C PRO A 10 -2.69 -7.46 -13.44
N GLN A 11 -1.51 -7.17 -12.88
CA GLN A 11 -0.23 -7.59 -13.45
C GLN A 11 0.08 -9.07 -13.21
N VAL A 12 -0.58 -9.70 -12.24
CA VAL A 12 -0.42 -11.13 -11.97
C VAL A 12 -1.30 -11.90 -12.96
N LYS A 13 -0.67 -12.51 -13.96
CA LYS A 13 -1.34 -13.27 -15.03
C LYS A 13 -1.84 -14.63 -14.57
N ASN A 14 -1.04 -15.32 -13.75
CA ASN A 14 -1.33 -16.65 -13.23
C ASN A 14 -1.70 -16.52 -11.76
N LYS A 15 -3.00 -16.50 -11.47
CA LYS A 15 -3.52 -16.40 -10.10
C LYS A 15 -3.31 -17.72 -9.35
N MET A 16 -3.11 -17.63 -8.04
CA MET A 16 -3.10 -18.76 -7.14
C MET A 16 -4.48 -19.41 -7.13
N THR A 17 -4.55 -20.71 -7.41
CA THR A 17 -5.80 -21.46 -7.30
C THR A 17 -6.14 -21.76 -5.85
N LYS A 18 -7.39 -22.12 -5.59
CA LYS A 18 -7.86 -22.54 -4.26
C LYS A 18 -7.05 -23.73 -3.74
N GLU A 19 -6.79 -24.72 -4.57
CA GLU A 19 -5.96 -25.89 -4.24
C GLU A 19 -4.52 -25.49 -3.95
N GLY A 20 -3.98 -24.55 -4.74
CA GLY A 20 -2.66 -23.96 -4.51
C GLY A 20 -2.58 -23.28 -3.14
N PHE A 21 -3.60 -22.50 -2.79
CA PHE A 21 -3.70 -21.85 -1.48
C PHE A 21 -3.75 -22.86 -0.34
N ILE A 22 -4.58 -23.90 -0.44
CA ILE A 22 -4.65 -24.97 0.59
C ILE A 22 -3.28 -25.64 0.75
N ARG A 23 -2.63 -26.01 -0.36
CA ARG A 23 -1.31 -26.65 -0.32
C ARG A 23 -0.26 -25.76 0.32
N ASN A 24 -0.29 -24.47 0.04
CA ASN A 24 0.68 -23.51 0.57
C ASN A 24 0.51 -23.26 2.08
N ASN A 25 -0.66 -23.56 2.66
CA ASN A 25 -0.94 -23.37 4.09
C ASN A 25 -0.96 -24.70 4.88
N ARG A 26 -0.42 -25.79 4.32
CA ARG A 26 -0.26 -27.04 5.08
C ARG A 26 0.75 -26.86 6.21
N GLY A 27 0.47 -27.47 7.36
CA GLY A 27 1.32 -27.42 8.54
C GLY A 27 1.34 -26.06 9.26
N ILE A 28 0.44 -25.14 8.91
CA ILE A 28 0.44 -23.78 9.46
C ILE A 28 0.03 -23.72 10.95
N ASP A 29 -0.62 -24.77 11.45
CA ASP A 29 -1.08 -24.88 12.84
C ASP A 29 -0.11 -25.77 13.64
N ASP A 30 1.05 -25.23 14.03
CA ASP A 30 2.10 -25.94 14.75
C ASP A 30 2.52 -27.29 14.09
N GLY A 31 2.61 -27.30 12.76
CA GLY A 31 2.92 -28.49 11.97
C GLY A 31 1.69 -29.30 11.53
N GLN A 32 0.49 -28.91 11.97
CA GLN A 32 -0.78 -29.50 11.57
C GLN A 32 -1.50 -28.69 10.49
N ASP A 33 -2.42 -29.35 9.80
CA ASP A 33 -3.26 -28.73 8.77
C ASP A 33 -4.55 -28.17 9.40
N LEU A 34 -4.91 -26.95 9.01
CA LEU A 34 -6.25 -26.42 9.30
C LEU A 34 -7.32 -27.16 8.50
N PRO A 35 -8.57 -27.23 8.98
CA PRO A 35 -9.70 -27.79 8.23
C PRO A 35 -9.81 -27.15 6.84
N LYS A 36 -9.98 -27.99 5.82
CA LYS A 36 -9.99 -27.57 4.42
C LYS A 36 -11.07 -26.53 4.17
N GLU A 37 -12.25 -26.73 4.73
CA GLU A 37 -13.43 -25.90 4.55
C GLU A 37 -13.18 -24.45 5.00
N ILE A 38 -12.40 -24.27 6.07
CA ILE A 38 -12.05 -22.93 6.58
C ILE A 38 -11.12 -22.22 5.57
N LEU A 39 -10.14 -22.94 5.03
CA LEU A 39 -9.22 -22.39 4.04
C LEU A 39 -9.92 -22.07 2.71
N GLU A 40 -10.89 -22.89 2.31
CA GLU A 40 -11.71 -22.67 1.12
C GLU A 40 -12.60 -21.44 1.26
N ASP A 41 -13.32 -21.32 2.37
CA ASP A 41 -14.18 -20.18 2.66
C ASP A 41 -13.37 -18.87 2.77
N LEU A 42 -12.19 -18.93 3.41
CA LEU A 42 -11.28 -17.78 3.47
C LEU A 42 -10.76 -17.37 2.10
N TYR A 43 -10.38 -18.34 1.26
CA TYR A 43 -9.94 -18.09 -0.11
C TYR A 43 -11.04 -17.38 -0.91
N ASP A 44 -12.25 -17.92 -0.88
CA ASP A 44 -13.39 -17.36 -1.61
C ASP A 44 -13.71 -15.94 -1.15
N ARG A 45 -13.69 -15.68 0.16
CA ARG A 45 -13.90 -14.33 0.71
C ARG A 45 -12.86 -13.33 0.22
N ILE A 46 -11.58 -13.69 0.23
CA ILE A 46 -10.50 -12.80 -0.20
C ILE A 46 -10.56 -12.54 -1.70
N VAL A 47 -10.83 -13.57 -2.51
CA VAL A 47 -10.91 -13.44 -3.98
C VAL A 47 -12.13 -12.62 -4.40
N ASN A 48 -13.27 -12.81 -3.74
CA ASN A 48 -14.49 -12.08 -4.07
C ASN A 48 -14.53 -10.66 -3.50
N ASN A 49 -13.81 -10.38 -2.41
CA ASN A 49 -13.81 -9.08 -1.76
C ASN A 49 -12.38 -8.61 -1.46
N GLU A 50 -11.89 -7.68 -2.26
CA GLU A 50 -10.56 -7.08 -2.09
C GLU A 50 -10.43 -6.41 -0.72
N ILE A 51 -9.39 -6.81 0.02
CA ILE A 51 -9.02 -6.16 1.28
C ILE A 51 -8.33 -4.84 0.95
N LYS A 52 -8.98 -3.73 1.32
CA LYS A 52 -8.42 -2.38 1.17
C LYS A 52 -7.95 -1.86 2.52
N MET A 53 -6.70 -1.44 2.57
CA MET A 53 -6.22 -0.68 3.72
C MET A 53 -6.82 0.71 3.66
N LYS A 54 -7.67 1.04 4.63
CA LYS A 54 -7.94 2.45 4.93
C LYS A 54 -6.65 3.03 5.49
N ALA A 55 -6.18 4.14 4.94
CA ALA A 55 -5.14 4.91 5.61
C ALA A 55 -5.59 5.18 7.06
N PRO A 56 -4.68 5.26 8.04
CA PRO A 56 -5.00 5.86 9.33
C PRO A 56 -5.27 7.34 9.07
N VAL A 57 -6.50 7.62 8.68
CA VAL A 57 -7.14 8.90 8.84
C VAL A 57 -8.06 8.69 10.02
N ASP A 58 -7.94 9.57 11.00
CA ASP A 58 -8.75 9.58 12.22
C ASP A 58 -10.20 9.20 11.90
N ALA A 59 -10.79 8.35 12.73
CA ALA A 59 -12.03 7.61 12.53
C ALA A 59 -13.31 8.46 12.29
N ALA A 60 -13.34 9.26 11.24
CA ALA A 60 -14.50 10.00 10.80
C ALA A 60 -14.33 10.39 9.33
N LEU A 61 -15.02 9.69 8.43
CA LEU A 61 -16.07 10.27 7.59
C LEU A 61 -16.47 9.26 6.49
N SER A 62 -17.54 8.52 6.77
CA SER A 62 -18.37 7.95 5.73
C SER A 62 -19.28 9.05 5.20
N THR A 63 -19.04 9.59 4.00
CA THR A 63 -20.10 10.21 3.18
C THR A 63 -19.71 10.21 1.71
N THR A 64 -20.61 9.63 0.92
CA THR A 64 -20.81 9.79 -0.51
C THR A 64 -20.80 11.26 -0.94
N GLU A 65 -20.02 11.69 -1.94
CA GLU A 65 -20.35 12.82 -2.83
C GLU A 65 -19.60 12.73 -4.18
N LYS A 66 -20.35 12.80 -5.29
CA LYS A 66 -19.85 13.13 -6.64
C LYS A 66 -19.82 14.65 -6.77
N LYS A 67 -18.69 15.30 -7.09
CA LYS A 67 -18.68 16.63 -7.73
C LYS A 67 -17.32 17.04 -8.32
N ASP A 68 -17.42 17.47 -9.58
CA ASP A 68 -16.57 18.30 -10.42
C ASP A 68 -15.03 18.28 -10.35
N LYS A 69 -14.46 17.96 -11.51
CA LYS A 69 -13.06 18.13 -11.88
C LYS A 69 -12.90 19.48 -12.58
N SER A 70 -12.42 20.52 -11.89
CA SER A 70 -11.61 21.55 -12.56
C SER A 70 -10.80 22.39 -11.59
N ASN A 71 -9.47 22.41 -11.82
CA ASN A 71 -8.53 23.46 -11.41
C ASN A 71 -7.97 23.51 -9.97
N LEU A 72 -7.66 22.36 -9.34
CA LEU A 72 -6.74 22.36 -8.19
C LEU A 72 -5.27 22.23 -8.60
N SER A 73 -4.98 21.53 -9.71
CA SER A 73 -3.61 21.25 -10.18
C SER A 73 -2.84 22.49 -10.63
N HIS A 74 -3.53 23.57 -11.05
CA HIS A 74 -2.87 24.80 -11.50
C HIS A 74 -2.34 25.65 -10.33
N ARG A 75 -2.95 25.54 -9.14
CA ARG A 75 -2.60 26.39 -7.98
C ARG A 75 -1.34 25.89 -7.29
N LEU A 76 -1.21 24.58 -7.11
CA LEU A 76 -0.09 23.99 -6.35
C LEU A 76 1.23 23.95 -7.14
N GLY A 77 1.16 23.79 -8.47
CA GLY A 77 2.36 23.66 -9.32
C GLY A 77 3.12 24.96 -9.53
N MET A 78 2.41 26.10 -9.59
CA MET A 78 3.03 27.41 -9.88
C MET A 78 3.70 28.02 -8.64
N ASP A 79 3.18 27.78 -7.43
CA ASP A 79 3.75 28.30 -6.18
C ASP A 79 5.13 27.70 -5.89
N VAL A 80 5.30 26.39 -6.11
CA VAL A 80 6.59 25.69 -5.94
C VAL A 80 7.61 26.17 -7.00
N LEU A 81 7.16 26.38 -8.24
CA LEU A 81 8.00 26.86 -9.33
C LEU A 81 8.48 28.31 -9.11
N PHE A 82 7.61 29.19 -8.59
CA PHE A 82 7.95 30.57 -8.26
C PHE A 82 8.95 30.67 -7.10
N SER A 83 8.81 29.79 -6.09
CA SER A 83 9.77 29.68 -4.98
C SER A 83 11.14 29.21 -5.46
N LEU A 84 11.20 28.34 -6.46
CA LEU A 84 12.44 27.85 -7.05
C LEU A 84 13.14 28.91 -7.92
N MET A 85 12.37 29.70 -8.69
CA MET A 85 12.90 30.79 -9.53
C MET A 85 13.37 32.01 -8.73
N SER A 86 12.79 32.25 -7.55
CA SER A 86 13.07 33.45 -6.73
C SER A 86 14.27 33.33 -5.80
N GLY A 87 15.09 32.26 -5.93
CA GLY A 87 16.48 32.16 -5.47
C GLY A 87 16.87 32.93 -4.20
N LYS A 88 16.56 32.39 -3.03
CA LYS A 88 17.26 32.75 -1.77
C LYS A 88 18.19 31.60 -1.38
N ARG A 89 19.48 31.81 -1.65
CA ARG A 89 20.60 30.99 -1.15
C ARG A 89 20.98 31.50 0.24
N GLU A 90 20.96 30.65 1.25
CA GLU A 90 21.83 30.77 2.41
C GLU A 90 22.49 29.40 2.63
N GLU A 91 23.80 29.35 2.46
CA GLU A 91 24.65 28.21 2.78
C GLU A 91 25.21 28.40 4.20
N GLU A 92 25.09 27.38 5.05
CA GLU A 92 25.97 27.22 6.20
C GLU A 92 26.51 25.78 6.19
N LEU A 93 27.79 25.66 5.80
CA LEU A 93 28.53 24.40 5.75
C LEU A 93 28.98 24.00 7.16
N LEU A 94 28.39 22.94 7.72
CA LEU A 94 28.95 22.29 8.90
C LEU A 94 29.99 21.23 8.47
N GLN A 95 31.25 21.54 8.75
CA GLN A 95 32.38 20.61 8.63
C GLN A 95 32.19 19.47 9.63
N ILE A 96 32.15 18.22 9.14
CA ILE A 96 32.25 17.04 9.99
C ILE A 96 33.74 16.68 10.06
N ASP A 97 34.33 16.84 11.24
CA ASP A 97 35.66 16.36 11.57
C ASP A 97 35.61 14.83 11.78
N THR A 98 36.31 14.08 10.94
CA THR A 98 36.37 12.61 10.98
C THR A 98 37.49 12.06 11.88
N SER A 99 38.08 12.88 12.75
CA SER A 99 39.26 12.47 13.53
C SER A 99 39.01 11.53 14.72
N GLU A 100 37.77 11.15 15.07
CA GLU A 100 37.50 10.17 16.14
C GLU A 100 36.87 8.85 15.63
N LEU A 101 37.49 8.22 14.63
CA LEU A 101 37.26 6.79 14.37
C LEU A 101 38.57 6.02 14.54
N ILE A 102 38.87 5.64 15.78
CA ILE A 102 39.78 4.53 16.13
C ILE A 102 39.06 3.67 17.16
#